data_AF-A0A2S9SL57-F1
#
_entry.id   AF-A0A2S9SL57-F1
#
_cell.length_a   1.000
_cell.length_b   1.000
_cell.length_c   1.000
_cell.angle_alpha   90.00
_cell.angle_beta   90.00
_cell.angle_gamma   90.00
#
_symmetry.space_group_name_H-M   'P 1'
#
loop_
_entity.id
_entity.type
_entity.pdbx_description
1 polymer ?
#
loop_
_entity_poly.entity_id
_entity_poly.type
_entity_poly.pdbx_seq_one_letter_code
_entity_poly.pdbx_strand_id
1 'polypeptide(L)'
;MFVNIDKNIILNIFGVDTFYGLEKVLDSMSPSLVEYHLSNFLDSDNSSYFDKKNIETTFNIGDYNLHIDYNDNIFIELNKTEENPQALTFW
;
A
#
# COMPACT_ATOMS: atom_id res chain seq x y z
N MET A 1 -6.78 4.17 -6.68
CA MET A 1 -5.63 4.36 -7.59
C MET A 1 -4.65 3.23 -7.32
N PHE A 2 -4.07 2.60 -8.35
CA PHE A 2 -3.06 1.55 -8.19
C PHE A 2 -1.71 2.03 -8.70
N VAL A 3 -0.66 1.80 -7.90
CA VAL A 3 0.73 2.06 -8.27
C VAL A 3 1.51 0.77 -8.17
N ASN A 4 2.14 0.35 -9.27
CA ASN A 4 3.09 -0.76 -9.28
C ASN A 4 4.45 -0.27 -8.76
N ILE A 5 5.06 -1.05 -7.87
CA ILE A 5 6.32 -0.70 -7.25
C ILE A 5 7.29 -1.88 -7.40
N ASP A 6 8.55 -1.55 -7.69
CA ASP A 6 9.63 -2.53 -7.65
C ASP A 6 9.77 -3.11 -6.24
N LYS A 7 9.68 -4.45 -6.16
CA LYS A 7 9.79 -5.17 -4.89
C LYS A 7 11.06 -4.85 -4.11
N ASN A 8 12.18 -4.62 -4.79
CA ASN A 8 13.44 -4.33 -4.12
C ASN A 8 13.40 -2.96 -3.42
N ILE A 9 12.67 -1.99 -3.98
CA ILE A 9 12.55 -0.66 -3.37
C ILE A 9 11.75 -0.75 -2.07
N ILE A 10 10.59 -1.39 -2.08
CA ILE A 10 9.76 -1.48 -0.87
C ILE A 10 10.44 -2.33 0.22
N LEU A 11 11.05 -3.46 -0.16
CA LEU A 11 11.78 -4.32 0.76
C LEU A 11 12.95 -3.56 1.43
N ASN A 12 13.68 -2.76 0.67
CA ASN A 12 14.77 -1.92 1.20
C ASN A 12 14.26 -0.81 2.12
N ILE A 13 13.13 -0.15 1.82
CA ILE A 13 12.55 0.87 2.71
C ILE A 13 12.19 0.29 4.08
N PHE A 14 11.65 -0.94 4.10
CA PHE A 14 11.29 -1.63 5.34
C PHE A 14 12.45 -2.45 5.94
N GLY A 15 13.63 -2.44 5.31
CA GLY A 15 14.83 -3.12 5.81
C GLY A 15 14.70 -4.64 5.88
N VAL A 16 14.00 -5.25 4.93
CA VAL A 16 13.69 -6.68 4.89
C VAL A 16 14.10 -7.29 3.55
N ASP A 17 14.40 -8.59 3.53
CA ASP A 17 14.82 -9.29 2.30
C ASP A 17 13.74 -10.24 1.75
N THR A 18 12.62 -10.41 2.46
CA THR A 18 11.57 -11.38 2.12
C THR A 18 10.18 -10.80 2.36
N PHE A 19 9.18 -11.29 1.63
CA PHE A 19 7.77 -10.93 1.86
C PHE A 19 7.28 -11.30 3.26
N TYR A 20 7.74 -12.44 3.80
CA TYR A 20 7.45 -12.81 5.17
C TYR A 20 8.05 -11.82 6.18
N GLY A 21 9.25 -11.29 5.91
CA GLY A 21 9.84 -10.22 6.70
C GLY A 21 9.02 -8.93 6.60
N LEU A 22 8.57 -8.59 5.39
CA LEU A 22 7.72 -7.42 5.15
C LEU A 22 6.42 -7.52 5.95
N GLU A 23 5.70 -8.63 5.86
CA GLU A 23 4.48 -8.90 6.65
C GLU A 23 4.72 -8.67 8.14
N LYS A 24 5.79 -9.24 8.70
CA LYS A 24 6.14 -9.02 10.12
C LYS A 24 6.42 -7.56 10.47
N VAL A 25 7.13 -6.85 9.60
CA VAL A 25 7.43 -5.43 9.84
C VAL A 25 6.13 -4.63 9.79
N LEU A 26 5.27 -4.86 8.80
CA LEU A 26 3.97 -4.20 8.66
C LEU A 26 3.06 -4.45 9.88
N ASP A 27 3.04 -5.67 10.42
CA ASP A 27 2.26 -6.01 11.62
C ASP A 27 2.81 -5.37 12.90
N SER A 28 4.13 -5.15 12.96
CA SER A 28 4.79 -4.60 14.15
C SER A 28 4.85 -3.06 14.16
N MET A 29 4.78 -2.44 12.99
CA MET A 29 4.93 -1.01 12.80
C MET A 29 3.59 -0.30 12.98
N SER A 30 3.60 0.94 13.45
CA SER A 30 2.38 1.74 13.54
C SER A 30 1.82 2.02 12.14
N PRO A 31 0.51 1.88 11.90
CA PRO A 31 -0.10 2.10 10.59
C PRO A 31 0.29 3.44 9.96
N SER A 32 0.26 4.53 10.72
CA SER A 32 0.63 5.87 10.22
C SER A 32 2.06 6.00 9.68
N LEU A 33 3.00 5.22 10.22
CA LEU A 33 4.39 5.22 9.75
C LEU A 33 4.52 4.44 8.44
N VAL A 34 3.80 3.31 8.34
CA VAL A 34 3.71 2.56 7.08
C VAL A 34 3.06 3.43 6.01
N GLU A 35 1.93 4.07 6.32
CA GLU A 35 1.24 5.01 5.41
C GLU A 35 2.15 6.14 4.94
N TYR A 36 2.96 6.73 5.84
CA TYR A 36 3.97 7.73 5.46
C TYR A 36 4.92 7.20 4.39
N HIS A 37 5.47 6.00 4.56
CA HIS A 37 6.32 5.37 3.55
C HIS A 37 5.56 5.07 2.25
N LEU A 38 4.33 4.55 2.33
CA LEU A 38 3.50 4.22 1.16
C LEU A 38 3.10 5.46 0.35
N SER A 39 2.82 6.58 1.03
CA SER A 39 2.44 7.85 0.40
C SER A 39 3.50 8.38 -0.56
N ASN A 40 4.79 8.18 -0.24
CA ASN A 40 5.91 8.62 -1.07
C ASN A 40 5.95 7.93 -2.46
N PHE A 41 5.26 6.81 -2.62
CA PHE A 41 5.14 6.11 -3.90
C PHE A 41 3.98 6.61 -4.77
N LEU A 42 2.96 7.22 -4.14
CA LEU A 42 1.76 7.70 -4.83
C LEU A 42 1.99 8.99 -5.61
N ASP A 43 3.05 9.75 -5.30
CA ASP A 43 3.46 10.94 -6.05
C ASP A 43 4.04 10.60 -7.43
N SER A 44 4.26 9.32 -7.75
CA SER A 44 4.65 8.91 -9.10
C SER A 44 3.41 8.79 -9.99
N ASP A 45 3.45 9.42 -11.18
CA ASP A 45 2.44 9.37 -12.24
C ASP A 45 2.20 7.95 -12.83
N ASN A 46 2.73 6.92 -12.17
CA ASN A 46 2.69 5.52 -12.59
C ASN A 46 1.40 4.84 -12.13
N SER A 47 0.25 5.32 -12.61
CA SER A 47 -0.99 4.57 -12.47
C SER A 47 -0.90 3.30 -13.30
N SER A 48 -0.76 2.14 -12.65
CA SER A 48 -0.71 0.85 -13.33
C SER A 48 -2.10 0.21 -13.39
N TYR A 49 -2.44 -0.42 -14.50
CA TYR A 49 -3.60 -1.30 -14.55
C TYR A 49 -3.34 -2.56 -13.71
N PHE A 50 -4.21 -2.84 -12.74
CA PHE A 50 -4.10 -3.98 -11.86
C PHE A 50 -5.42 -4.78 -11.85
N ASP A 51 -5.36 -6.07 -12.18
CA ASP A 51 -6.50 -6.97 -12.10
C ASP A 51 -6.53 -7.64 -10.72
N LYS A 52 -7.57 -7.33 -9.93
CA LYS A 52 -7.76 -7.87 -8.58
C LYS A 52 -7.85 -9.40 -8.54
N LYS A 53 -8.12 -10.08 -9.66
CA LYS A 53 -8.14 -11.55 -9.74
C LYS A 53 -6.78 -12.19 -9.56
N ASN A 54 -5.70 -11.45 -9.83
CA ASN A 54 -4.33 -11.96 -9.74
C ASN A 54 -3.71 -11.73 -8.36
N ILE A 55 -4.46 -11.15 -7.41
CA ILE A 55 -4.02 -10.96 -6.03
C ILE A 55 -3.84 -12.33 -5.37
N GLU A 56 -2.65 -12.57 -4.84
CA GLU A 56 -2.39 -13.67 -3.92
C GLU A 56 -2.64 -13.20 -2.48
N THR A 57 -2.00 -12.10 -2.09
CA THR A 57 -2.04 -11.58 -0.71
C THR A 57 -2.38 -10.10 -0.70
N THR A 58 -3.15 -9.68 0.29
CA THR A 58 -3.45 -8.26 0.54
C THR A 58 -3.22 -7.94 2.01
N PHE A 59 -2.40 -6.91 2.24
CA PHE A 59 -2.27 -6.27 3.54
C PHE A 59 -3.08 -4.99 3.54
N ASN A 60 -3.91 -4.80 4.55
CA ASN A 60 -4.67 -3.58 4.75
C ASN A 60 -3.97 -2.75 5.84
N ILE A 61 -3.58 -1.53 5.49
CA ILE A 61 -2.89 -0.59 6.38
C ILE A 61 -3.60 0.75 6.30
N GLY A 62 -4.55 0.95 7.20
CA GLY A 62 -5.37 2.16 7.26
C GLY A 62 -6.04 2.44 5.92
N ASP A 63 -5.69 3.57 5.28
CA ASP A 63 -6.26 3.97 3.99
C ASP A 63 -5.59 3.32 2.78
N TYR A 64 -4.59 2.47 2.99
CA TYR A 64 -3.80 1.83 1.94
C TYR A 64 -4.01 0.32 1.95
N ASN A 65 -4.08 -0.29 0.76
CA ASN A 65 -3.85 -1.72 0.61
C ASN A 65 -2.52 -1.94 -0.11
N LEU A 66 -1.76 -2.92 0.37
CA LEU A 66 -0.62 -3.47 -0.32
C LEU A 66 -1.01 -4.84 -0.88
N HIS A 67 -1.03 -4.96 -2.20
CA HIS A 67 -1.33 -6.21 -2.90
C HIS A 67 -0.05 -6.84 -3.43
N ILE A 68 0.02 -8.16 -3.30
CA ILE A 68 1.06 -9.00 -3.91
C ILE A 68 0.36 -9.98 -4.85
N ASP A 69 0.84 -10.06 -6.10
CA ASP A 69 0.35 -11.03 -7.07
C ASP A 69 1.18 -12.33 -7.05
N TYR A 70 0.69 -13.35 -7.76
CA TYR A 70 1.37 -14.65 -7.89
C TYR A 70 2.73 -14.60 -8.61
N ASN A 71 3.14 -13.45 -9.14
CA ASN A 71 4.43 -13.23 -9.81
C ASN A 71 5.39 -12.38 -8.96
N ASP A 72 5.11 -12.20 -7.67
CA ASP A 72 5.86 -11.34 -6.74
C ASP A 72 5.85 -9.84 -7.12
N ASN A 73 4.87 -9.38 -7.90
CA ASN A 73 4.70 -7.95 -8.17
C ASN A 73 3.88 -7.30 -7.05
N ILE A 74 4.25 -6.07 -6.71
CA ILE A 74 3.66 -5.34 -5.59
C ILE A 74 2.90 -4.13 -6.11
N PHE A 75 1.70 -3.94 -5.58
CA PHE A 75 0.81 -2.85 -5.93
C PHE A 75 0.28 -2.16 -4.69
N ILE A 76 0.36 -0.83 -4.65
CA ILE A 76 -0.31 -0.02 -3.64
C ILE A 76 -1.65 0.44 -4.20
N GLU A 77 -2.72 0.12 -3.50
CA GLU A 77 -4.03 0.73 -3.68
C GLU A 77 -4.27 1.76 -2.58
N LEU A 78 -4.51 3.01 -2.97
CA LEU A 78 -5.07 3.98 -2.02
C LEU A 78 -6.59 3.81 -2.00
N ASN A 79 -7.12 3.32 -0.88
CA ASN A 79 -8.54 3.39 -0.56
C ASN A 79 -8.82 4.81 -0.07
N LYS A 80 -8.95 5.76 -1.01
CA LYS A 80 -9.67 6.98 -0.66
C LYS A 80 -11.10 6.56 -0.38
N THR A 81 -11.42 6.35 0.90
CA THR A 81 -12.77 6.67 1.36
C THR A 81 -12.95 8.12 0.93
N GLU A 82 -13.88 8.41 0.03
CA GLU A 82 -14.28 9.80 -0.18
C GLU A 82 -14.76 10.27 1.20
N GLU A 83 -13.89 10.93 1.96
CA GLU A 83 -14.32 11.75 3.07
C GLU A 83 -15.23 12.78 2.43
N ASN A 84 -16.53 12.51 2.46
CA ASN A 84 -17.53 13.48 2.08
C ASN A 84 -17.24 14.71 2.94
N PRO A 85 -16.81 15.86 2.37
CA PRO A 85 -16.45 17.03 3.15
C PRO A 85 -17.62 17.63 3.95
N GLN A 86 -18.81 17.02 3.88
CA GLN A 86 -20.06 17.49 4.47
C GLN A 86 -20.27 17.08 5.94
N ALA A 87 -19.40 16.27 6.55
CA ALA A 87 -19.58 15.85 7.96
C ALA A 87 -18.91 16.78 9.00
N LEU A 88 -18.47 17.98 8.61
CA LEU A 88 -17.91 19.00 9.52
C LEU A 88 -18.76 20.28 9.61
N THR A 89 -20.07 20.17 9.48
CA THR A 89 -21.00 21.20 9.97
C THR A 89 -21.81 20.66 11.13
N PHE A 90 -21.22 20.71 12.34
CA PHE A 90 -21.97 20.93 13.55
C PHE A 90 -21.73 22.39 13.97
N TRP A 91 -22.69 23.25 13.62
CA TRP A 91 -22.91 24.56 14.22
C TRP A 91 -24.38 24.68 14.57
#